data_AF-A0A7K4A1K7-F1
#
_entry.id   AF-A0A7K4A1K7-F1
#
_cell.length_a   1.000
_cell.length_b   1.000
_cell.length_c   1.000
_cell.angle_alpha   90.00
_cell.angle_beta   90.00
_cell.angle_gamma   90.00
#
_symmetry.space_group_name_H-M   'P 1'
#
loop_
_entity.id
_entity.type
_entity.pdbx_description
1 polymer ?
#
loop_
_entity_poly.entity_id
_entity_poly.type
_entity_poly.pdbx_seq_one_letter_code
_entity_poly.pdbx_strand_id
1 'polypeptide(L)'
;MLPNTSSDTIRHFISTLIRHPAFLGVIIGILAAFTQALLISAGGPEAYGVCIACHVRDLVNGMTNIIADTSLALAPISKNAILPVMGVVGIMAGAFISAKVHREHKIKEAGNREYLFYFVGGLAVLFLTMIFGGCPYRAALRTGYGDLTALLFIIMMALGVVAGTLYMLRKAEKEES
;
A
#
# COMPACT_ATOMS: atom_id res chain seq x y z
N MET A 1 -37.73 -28.54 -3.74
CA MET A 1 -37.44 -27.21 -4.31
C MET A 1 -36.23 -27.35 -5.22
N LEU A 2 -36.43 -27.26 -6.54
CA LEU A 2 -35.36 -27.36 -7.52
C LEU A 2 -34.49 -26.09 -7.46
N PRO A 3 -33.15 -26.18 -7.40
CA PRO A 3 -32.28 -25.00 -7.43
C PRO A 3 -32.45 -24.26 -8.77
N ASN A 4 -32.52 -22.93 -8.74
CA ASN A 4 -32.64 -22.09 -9.91
C ASN A 4 -31.24 -21.88 -10.52
N THR A 5 -30.87 -22.73 -11.46
CA THR A 5 -29.47 -23.10 -11.82
C THR A 5 -28.65 -22.08 -12.62
N SER A 6 -29.16 -20.87 -12.89
CA SER A 6 -28.35 -19.81 -13.54
C SER A 6 -27.80 -18.79 -12.54
N SER A 7 -28.66 -18.31 -11.62
CA SER A 7 -28.28 -17.30 -10.62
C SER A 7 -27.26 -17.84 -9.61
N ASP A 8 -27.40 -19.10 -9.20
CA ASP A 8 -26.49 -19.74 -8.23
C ASP A 8 -25.11 -20.04 -8.84
N THR A 9 -25.07 -20.46 -10.11
CA THR A 9 -23.83 -20.69 -10.87
C THR A 9 -23.06 -19.38 -11.07
N ILE A 10 -23.75 -18.31 -11.45
CA ILE A 10 -23.15 -16.97 -11.62
C ILE A 10 -22.63 -16.44 -10.27
N ARG A 11 -23.41 -16.58 -9.18
CA ARG A 11 -22.98 -16.17 -7.83
C ARG A 11 -21.77 -16.96 -7.34
N HIS A 12 -21.71 -18.26 -7.62
CA HIS A 12 -20.57 -19.11 -7.25
C HIS A 12 -19.32 -18.78 -8.06
N PHE A 13 -19.47 -18.50 -9.35
CA PHE A 13 -18.35 -18.10 -10.20
C PHE A 13 -17.82 -16.72 -9.79
N ILE A 14 -18.70 -15.76 -9.55
CA ILE A 14 -18.37 -14.42 -9.05
C ILE A 14 -17.68 -14.50 -7.69
N SER A 15 -18.16 -15.32 -6.76
CA SER A 15 -17.55 -15.45 -5.42
C SER A 15 -16.16 -16.10 -5.47
N THR A 16 -15.95 -17.04 -6.39
CA THR A 16 -14.64 -17.67 -6.62
C THR A 16 -13.66 -16.69 -7.26
N LEU A 17 -14.14 -15.88 -8.21
CA LEU A 17 -13.34 -14.85 -8.88
C LEU A 17 -12.95 -13.71 -7.92
N ILE A 18 -13.88 -13.23 -7.08
CA ILE A 18 -13.63 -12.19 -6.07
C ILE A 18 -12.61 -12.63 -5.03
N ARG A 19 -12.55 -13.93 -4.71
CA ARG A 19 -11.57 -14.49 -3.77
C ARG A 19 -10.16 -14.62 -4.35
N HIS A 20 -9.98 -14.44 -5.66
CA HIS A 20 -8.67 -14.56 -6.28
C HIS A 20 -7.83 -13.30 -6.00
N PRO A 21 -6.61 -13.40 -5.44
CA PRO A 21 -5.79 -12.24 -5.08
C PRO A 21 -5.45 -11.35 -6.29
N ALA A 22 -5.36 -11.95 -7.49
CA ALA A 22 -5.17 -11.21 -8.73
C ALA A 22 -6.33 -10.26 -9.06
N PHE A 23 -7.58 -10.65 -8.76
CA PHE A 23 -8.75 -9.80 -9.03
C PHE A 23 -8.73 -8.56 -8.15
N LEU A 24 -8.39 -8.72 -6.86
CA LEU A 24 -8.17 -7.60 -5.95
C LEU A 24 -7.05 -6.68 -6.44
N GLY A 25 -5.94 -7.26 -6.91
CA GLY A 25 -4.82 -6.51 -7.49
C GLY A 25 -5.22 -5.66 -8.69
N VAL A 26 -6.02 -6.20 -9.61
CA VAL A 26 -6.55 -5.46 -10.77
C VAL A 26 -7.45 -4.30 -10.33
N ILE A 27 -8.37 -4.54 -9.39
CA ILE A 27 -9.24 -3.48 -8.85
C ILE A 27 -8.42 -2.36 -8.24
N ILE A 28 -7.43 -2.70 -7.41
CA ILE A 28 -6.54 -1.72 -6.78
C ILE A 28 -5.76 -0.95 -7.85
N GLY A 29 -5.27 -1.61 -8.89
CA GLY A 29 -4.56 -0.98 -10.02
C GLY A 29 -5.44 -0.04 -10.86
N ILE A 30 -6.72 -0.38 -11.06
CA ILE A 30 -7.67 0.49 -11.77
C ILE A 30 -8.01 1.72 -10.92
N LEU A 31 -8.34 1.52 -9.65
CA LEU A 31 -8.51 2.62 -8.68
C LEU A 31 -7.25 3.46 -8.60
N ALA A 32 -6.08 2.83 -8.75
CA ALA A 32 -4.81 3.52 -8.71
C ALA A 32 -4.65 4.53 -9.86
N ALA A 33 -4.83 4.03 -11.08
CA ALA A 33 -4.77 4.82 -12.29
C ALA A 33 -5.86 5.91 -12.30
N PHE A 34 -7.07 5.58 -11.84
CA PHE A 34 -8.17 6.55 -11.73
C PHE A 34 -7.83 7.68 -10.75
N THR A 35 -7.29 7.35 -9.58
CA THR A 35 -6.87 8.36 -8.60
C THR A 35 -5.77 9.25 -9.18
N GLN A 36 -4.82 8.67 -9.89
CA GLN A 36 -3.76 9.42 -10.57
C GLN A 36 -4.31 10.37 -11.64
N ALA A 37 -5.30 9.94 -12.44
CA ALA A 37 -5.96 10.78 -13.43
C ALA A 37 -6.62 12.02 -12.78
N LEU A 38 -7.24 11.86 -11.61
CA LEU A 38 -7.80 12.97 -10.83
C LEU A 38 -6.72 13.89 -10.24
N LEU A 39 -5.59 13.33 -9.79
CA LEU A 39 -4.49 14.09 -9.16
C LEU A 39 -3.68 14.93 -10.15
N ILE A 40 -3.57 14.52 -11.42
CA ILE A 40 -2.91 15.31 -12.47
C ILE A 40 -3.65 16.63 -12.69
N SER A 41 -4.98 16.61 -12.64
CA SER A 41 -5.79 17.83 -12.74
C SER A 41 -5.59 18.80 -11.57
N ALA A 42 -5.03 18.34 -10.45
CA ALA A 42 -4.74 19.14 -9.25
C ALA A 42 -3.27 19.61 -9.17
N GLY A 43 -2.47 19.40 -10.23
CA GLY A 43 -1.06 19.81 -10.27
C GLY A 43 -0.10 18.90 -9.48
N GLY A 44 -0.50 17.65 -9.21
CA GLY A 44 0.35 16.67 -8.53
C GLY A 44 1.54 16.20 -9.40
N PRO A 45 2.65 15.75 -8.78
CA PRO A 45 3.77 15.17 -9.52
C PRO A 45 3.38 13.88 -10.26
N GLU A 46 4.12 13.59 -11.33
CA GLU A 46 3.92 12.38 -12.13
C GLU A 46 4.08 11.10 -11.28
N ALA A 47 3.18 10.15 -11.50
CA ALA A 47 3.06 8.89 -10.76
C ALA A 47 2.99 9.00 -9.22
N TYR A 48 2.41 10.07 -8.65
CA TYR A 48 2.37 10.24 -7.18
C TYR A 48 1.47 9.22 -6.47
N GLY A 49 0.26 8.97 -6.99
CA GLY A 49 -0.61 7.91 -6.49
C GLY A 49 -1.03 7.98 -5.01
N VAL A 50 -1.78 6.97 -4.54
CA VAL A 50 -1.98 6.72 -3.10
C VAL A 50 -0.78 5.92 -2.57
N CYS A 51 0.33 6.62 -2.33
CA CYS A 51 1.58 5.98 -1.90
C CYS A 51 1.85 6.20 -0.41
N ILE A 52 1.69 5.16 0.41
CA ILE A 52 1.85 5.25 1.88
C ILE A 52 3.21 5.84 2.27
N ALA A 53 4.30 5.41 1.63
CA ALA A 53 5.64 5.95 1.92
C ALA A 53 5.77 7.44 1.57
N CYS A 54 5.16 7.89 0.48
CA CYS A 54 5.21 9.30 0.08
C CYS A 54 4.33 10.18 0.99
N HIS A 55 3.17 9.69 1.41
CA HIS A 55 2.32 10.39 2.37
C HIS A 55 2.95 10.48 3.77
N VAL A 56 3.66 9.44 4.22
CA VAL A 56 4.41 9.49 5.48
C VAL A 56 5.56 10.49 5.39
N ARG A 57 6.32 10.51 4.29
CA ARG A 57 7.36 11.53 4.05
C ARG A 57 6.77 12.94 4.07
N ASP A 58 5.67 13.17 3.36
CA ASP A 58 5.03 14.50 3.32
C ASP A 58 4.50 14.91 4.70
N LEU A 59 3.95 13.98 5.48
CA LEU A 59 3.53 14.24 6.87
C LEU A 59 4.73 14.64 7.74
N VAL A 60 5.83 13.89 7.66
CA VAL A 60 7.06 14.19 8.42
C VAL A 60 7.63 15.53 8.00
N ASN A 61 7.80 15.78 6.69
CA ASN A 61 8.30 17.06 6.18
C ASN A 61 7.39 18.23 6.59
N GLY A 62 6.07 18.03 6.58
CA GLY A 62 5.10 19.03 7.04
C GLY A 62 5.24 19.33 8.54
N MET A 63 5.35 18.29 9.38
CA MET A 63 5.61 18.48 10.81
C MET A 63 6.95 19.16 11.08
N THR A 64 8.02 18.74 10.38
CA THR A 64 9.34 19.35 10.53
C THR A 64 9.34 20.82 10.12
N ASN A 65 8.65 21.18 9.04
CA ASN A 65 8.52 22.58 8.64
C ASN A 65 7.81 23.45 9.69
N ILE A 66 6.83 22.88 10.40
CA ILE A 66 6.13 23.58 11.49
C ILE A 66 7.01 23.67 12.75
N ILE A 67 7.74 22.60 13.09
CA ILE A 67 8.50 22.51 14.35
C ILE A 67 9.85 23.21 14.26
N ALA A 68 10.52 23.13 13.11
CA ALA A 68 11.90 23.58 12.91
C ALA A 68 12.01 24.83 12.02
N ASP A 69 10.87 25.43 11.61
CA ASP A 69 10.79 26.60 10.73
C ASP A 69 11.59 26.43 9.41
N THR A 70 11.61 25.19 8.91
CA THR A 70 12.30 24.80 7.69
C THR A 70 11.36 24.77 6.49
N SER A 71 11.91 24.77 5.27
CA SER A 71 11.15 24.70 4.01
C SER A 71 11.43 23.40 3.23
N LEU A 72 11.26 22.24 3.86
CA LEU A 72 11.39 20.95 3.18
C LEU A 72 10.30 20.80 2.10
N ALA A 73 10.65 20.08 1.04
CA ALA A 73 9.75 19.82 -0.08
C ALA A 73 8.51 19.01 0.34
N LEU A 74 7.33 19.54 0.05
CA LEU A 74 6.04 18.88 0.17
C LEU A 74 5.40 18.76 -1.21
N ALA A 75 4.67 17.67 -1.46
CA ALA A 75 3.83 17.61 -2.66
C ALA A 75 2.72 18.69 -2.58
N PRO A 76 2.33 19.31 -3.71
CA PRO A 76 1.26 20.32 -3.76
C PRO A 76 -0.05 19.82 -3.12
N ILE A 77 -0.33 18.52 -3.26
CA ILE A 77 -1.48 17.82 -2.71
C ILE A 77 -1.46 17.86 -1.17
N SER A 78 -0.29 17.70 -0.54
CA SER A 78 -0.15 17.77 0.91
C SER A 78 -0.11 19.21 1.42
N LYS A 79 0.37 20.16 0.59
CA LYS A 79 0.43 21.59 0.95
C LYS A 79 -0.96 22.22 1.03
N ASN A 80 -1.91 21.76 0.21
CA ASN A 80 -3.24 22.34 0.17
C ASN A 80 -4.12 22.02 1.38
N ALA A 81 -3.73 21.11 2.30
CA ALA A 81 -4.40 20.74 3.56
C ALA A 81 -5.91 20.38 3.51
N ILE A 82 -6.57 20.56 2.36
CA ILE A 82 -8.01 20.47 2.11
C ILE A 82 -8.41 19.03 1.74
N LEU A 83 -7.44 18.16 1.47
CA LEU A 83 -7.66 16.73 1.20
C LEU A 83 -7.01 15.82 2.27
N PRO A 84 -7.30 16.00 3.59
CA PRO A 84 -6.75 15.13 4.64
C PRO A 84 -7.20 13.68 4.48
N VAL A 85 -8.28 13.44 3.72
CA VAL A 85 -8.82 12.12 3.37
C VAL A 85 -7.84 11.30 2.52
N MET A 86 -6.97 11.96 1.74
CA MET A 86 -5.92 11.31 0.94
C MET A 86 -4.53 11.42 1.60
N GLY A 87 -4.48 11.72 2.89
CA GLY A 87 -3.25 11.68 3.70
C GLY A 87 -3.16 10.41 4.54
N VAL A 88 -2.09 10.30 5.32
CA VAL A 88 -1.90 9.19 6.29
C VAL A 88 -3.11 9.04 7.21
N VAL A 89 -3.69 10.16 7.66
CA VAL A 89 -4.85 10.20 8.56
C VAL A 89 -6.09 9.58 7.90
N GLY A 90 -6.39 9.95 6.65
CA GLY A 90 -7.54 9.41 5.93
C GLY A 90 -7.43 7.92 5.64
N ILE A 91 -6.23 7.44 5.25
CA ILE A 91 -5.97 6.00 5.06
C ILE A 91 -6.15 5.25 6.38
N MET A 92 -5.60 5.78 7.48
CA MET A 92 -5.69 5.15 8.79
C MET A 92 -7.13 5.11 9.30
N ALA A 93 -7.88 6.21 9.16
CA ALA A 93 -9.30 6.27 9.51
C ALA A 93 -10.15 5.32 8.65
N GLY A 94 -9.92 5.28 7.33
CA GLY A 94 -10.63 4.39 6.42
C GLY A 94 -10.37 2.90 6.72
N ALA A 95 -9.11 2.53 6.96
CA ALA A 95 -8.73 1.18 7.35
C ALA A 95 -9.37 0.78 8.69
N PHE A 96 -9.38 1.69 9.66
CA PHE A 96 -9.99 1.46 10.97
C PHE A 96 -11.51 1.28 10.89
N ILE A 97 -12.19 2.15 10.15
CA ILE A 97 -13.65 2.05 9.92
C ILE A 97 -13.98 0.74 9.20
N SER A 98 -13.24 0.40 8.15
CA SER A 98 -13.45 -0.84 7.40
C SER A 98 -13.27 -2.08 8.29
N ALA A 99 -12.21 -2.13 9.10
CA ALA A 99 -11.96 -3.22 10.03
C ALA A 99 -13.06 -3.36 11.10
N LYS A 100 -13.60 -2.23 11.58
CA LYS A 100 -14.68 -2.23 12.58
C LYS A 100 -16.02 -2.68 11.98
N VAL A 101 -16.35 -2.23 10.77
CA VAL A 101 -17.59 -2.63 10.06
C VAL A 101 -17.61 -4.14 9.81
N HIS A 102 -16.47 -4.71 9.39
CA HIS A 102 -16.35 -6.15 9.12
C HIS A 102 -16.04 -6.98 10.37
N ARG A 103 -15.87 -6.35 11.54
CA ARG A 103 -15.52 -7.01 12.81
C ARG A 103 -14.20 -7.81 12.76
N GLU A 104 -13.28 -7.40 11.88
CA GLU A 104 -11.95 -8.00 11.71
C GLU A 104 -10.88 -7.30 12.56
N HIS A 105 -11.26 -6.26 13.33
CA HIS A 105 -10.31 -5.55 14.18
C HIS A 105 -9.88 -6.40 15.38
N LYS A 106 -8.61 -6.82 15.39
CA LYS A 106 -7.95 -7.47 16.52
C LYS A 106 -6.66 -6.74 16.88
N ILE A 107 -6.49 -6.43 18.16
CA ILE A 107 -5.23 -5.88 18.67
C ILE A 107 -4.25 -7.04 18.79
N LYS A 108 -3.11 -6.94 18.12
CA LYS A 108 -2.05 -7.94 18.18
C LYS A 108 -1.13 -7.61 19.36
N GLU A 109 -1.13 -8.48 20.37
CA GLU A 109 -0.13 -8.45 21.44
C GLU A 109 1.15 -9.13 20.94
N ALA A 110 2.30 -8.50 21.16
CA ALA A 110 3.61 -9.01 20.80
C ALA A 110 4.57 -8.80 21.98
N GLY A 111 5.65 -9.56 22.04
CA GLY A 111 6.72 -9.35 23.01
C GLY A 111 7.58 -8.12 22.66
N ASN A 112 8.29 -7.57 23.66
CA ASN A 112 9.17 -6.40 23.49
C ASN A 112 10.18 -6.56 22.34
N ARG A 113 10.75 -7.77 22.20
CA ARG A 113 11.70 -8.10 21.12
C ARG A 113 11.04 -8.04 19.74
N GLU A 114 9.79 -8.49 19.63
CA GLU A 114 9.03 -8.50 18.37
C GLU A 114 8.62 -7.08 17.97
N TYR A 115 8.21 -6.25 18.92
CA TYR A 115 7.96 -4.82 18.67
C TYR A 115 9.21 -4.12 18.12
N LEU A 116 10.39 -4.42 18.67
CA LEU A 116 11.63 -3.86 18.16
C LEU A 116 11.90 -4.30 16.71
N PHE A 117 11.67 -5.58 16.38
CA PHE A 117 11.81 -6.06 14.99
C PHE A 117 10.83 -5.38 14.04
N TYR A 118 9.56 -5.20 14.42
CA TYR A 118 8.59 -4.50 13.58
C TYR A 118 8.95 -3.03 13.37
N PHE A 119 9.43 -2.36 14.41
CA PHE A 119 9.84 -0.95 14.34
C PHE A 119 11.06 -0.77 13.44
N VAL A 120 12.13 -1.53 13.68
CA VAL A 120 13.36 -1.45 12.88
C VAL A 120 13.10 -1.90 11.44
N GLY A 121 12.30 -2.94 11.23
CA GLY A 121 11.89 -3.39 9.91
C GLY A 121 11.09 -2.34 9.15
N GLY A 122 10.11 -1.69 9.79
CA GLY A 122 9.34 -0.61 9.20
C GLY A 122 10.22 0.60 8.83
N LEU A 123 11.16 0.96 9.70
CA LEU A 123 12.12 2.03 9.46
C LEU A 123 13.03 1.72 8.26
N ALA A 124 13.57 0.50 8.20
CA ALA A 124 14.40 0.04 7.09
C ALA A 124 13.63 0.09 5.76
N VAL A 125 12.39 -0.41 5.75
CA VAL A 125 11.52 -0.36 4.56
C VAL A 125 11.28 1.08 4.13
N LEU A 126 11.02 2.01 5.06
CA LEU A 126 10.79 3.42 4.72
C LEU A 126 12.04 4.04 4.05
N PHE A 127 13.23 3.82 4.61
CA PHE A 127 14.48 4.31 4.03
C PHE A 127 14.75 3.71 2.65
N LEU A 128 14.66 2.39 2.51
CA LEU A 128 14.84 1.68 1.24
C LEU A 128 13.86 2.19 0.18
N THR A 129 12.59 2.37 0.56
CA THR A 129 11.54 2.87 -0.34
C THR A 129 11.84 4.29 -0.83
N MET A 130 12.45 5.15 0.01
CA MET A 130 12.86 6.49 -0.38
C MET A 130 14.07 6.48 -1.33
N ILE A 131 15.04 5.60 -1.09
CA ILE A 131 16.23 5.46 -1.97
C ILE A 131 15.82 5.01 -3.38
N PHE A 132 14.94 4.01 -3.48
CA PHE A 132 14.50 3.49 -4.79
C PHE A 132 13.33 4.27 -5.40
N GLY A 133 12.80 5.27 -4.71
CA GLY A 133 11.87 6.25 -5.28
C GLY A 133 10.42 5.77 -5.41
N GLY A 134 9.94 4.86 -4.56
CA GLY A 134 8.50 4.59 -4.46
C GLY A 134 8.08 3.29 -3.79
N CYS A 135 6.83 3.29 -3.31
CA CYS A 135 6.08 2.10 -2.92
C CYS A 135 5.65 1.29 -4.16
N PRO A 136 5.18 0.03 -4.04
CA PRO A 136 4.78 -0.80 -5.19
C PRO A 136 3.79 -0.09 -6.13
N TYR A 137 2.88 0.70 -5.56
CA TYR A 137 1.93 1.50 -6.31
C TYR A 137 2.60 2.57 -7.18
N ARG A 138 3.50 3.38 -6.61
CA ARG A 138 4.23 4.42 -7.35
C ARG A 138 5.13 3.81 -8.41
N ALA A 139 5.79 2.70 -8.09
CA ALA A 139 6.59 1.98 -9.07
C ALA A 139 5.74 1.45 -10.23
N ALA A 140 4.53 0.94 -9.96
CA ALA A 140 3.63 0.44 -10.99
C ALA A 140 3.15 1.55 -11.92
N LEU A 141 2.80 2.71 -11.37
CA LEU A 141 2.45 3.89 -12.18
C LEU A 141 3.63 4.37 -13.02
N ARG A 142 4.84 4.53 -12.43
CA ARG A 142 6.05 4.93 -13.16
C ARG A 142 6.38 3.98 -14.31
N THR A 143 6.20 2.68 -14.09
CA THR A 143 6.34 1.67 -15.14
C THR A 143 5.36 1.91 -16.29
N GLY A 144 4.12 2.30 -15.98
CA GLY A 144 3.12 2.70 -16.98
C GLY A 144 3.49 3.96 -17.78
N TYR A 145 4.31 4.86 -17.22
CA TYR A 145 4.88 6.01 -17.93
C TYR A 145 6.16 5.66 -18.74
N GLY A 146 6.59 4.40 -18.74
CA GLY A 146 7.77 3.95 -19.48
C GLY A 146 9.09 3.98 -18.70
N ASP A 147 9.05 4.15 -17.37
CA ASP A 147 10.26 4.13 -16.53
C ASP A 147 10.77 2.69 -16.32
N LEU A 148 11.87 2.34 -17.00
CA LEU A 148 12.49 1.02 -16.92
C LEU A 148 13.10 0.73 -15.54
N THR A 149 13.52 1.77 -14.82
CA THR A 149 14.07 1.62 -13.46
C THR A 149 12.98 1.18 -12.49
N ALA A 150 11.77 1.73 -12.65
CA ALA A 150 10.61 1.34 -11.86
C ALA A 150 10.18 -0.10 -12.14
N LEU A 151 10.28 -0.56 -13.40
CA LEU A 151 10.01 -1.94 -13.76
C LEU A 151 10.99 -2.90 -13.06
N LEU A 152 12.29 -2.61 -13.13
CA LEU A 152 13.32 -3.41 -12.45
C LEU A 152 13.09 -3.46 -10.94
N PHE A 153 12.71 -2.33 -10.33
CA PHE A 153 12.37 -2.28 -8.91
C PHE A 153 11.22 -3.23 -8.56
N ILE A 154 10.13 -3.26 -9.35
CA ILE A 154 9.00 -4.18 -9.10
C ILE A 154 9.45 -5.63 -9.18
N ILE A 155 10.25 -5.99 -10.18
CA ILE A 155 10.73 -7.37 -10.36
C ILE A 155 11.59 -7.77 -9.17
N MET A 156 12.54 -6.91 -8.75
CA MET A 156 13.39 -7.18 -7.59
C MET A 156 12.59 -7.27 -6.29
N MET A 157 11.59 -6.40 -6.11
CA MET A 157 10.69 -6.44 -4.96
C MET A 157 9.91 -7.75 -4.92
N ALA A 158 9.37 -8.20 -6.06
CA ALA A 158 8.67 -9.48 -6.17
C ALA A 158 9.59 -10.66 -5.82
N LEU A 159 10.80 -10.70 -6.36
CA LEU A 159 11.79 -11.73 -6.03
C LEU A 159 12.14 -11.74 -4.53
N GLY A 160 12.33 -10.56 -3.93
CA GLY A 160 12.59 -10.42 -2.50
C GLY A 160 11.44 -10.94 -1.63
N VAL A 161 10.20 -10.63 -1.99
CA VAL A 161 9.01 -11.14 -1.28
C VAL A 161 8.91 -12.66 -1.40
N VAL A 162 9.14 -13.22 -2.60
CA VAL A 162 9.11 -14.67 -2.82
C VAL A 162 10.20 -15.35 -2.00
N ALA A 163 11.43 -14.87 -2.07
CA ALA A 163 12.55 -15.42 -1.31
C ALA A 163 12.30 -15.36 0.21
N GLY A 164 11.82 -14.23 0.72
CA GLY A 164 11.47 -14.06 2.13
C GLY A 164 10.33 -14.99 2.57
N THR A 165 9.29 -15.13 1.74
CA THR A 165 8.17 -16.03 2.03
C THR A 165 8.61 -17.49 2.08
N LEU A 166 9.41 -17.93 1.10
CA LEU A 166 9.97 -19.28 1.09
C LEU A 166 10.90 -19.55 2.27
N TYR A 167 11.69 -18.58 2.68
CA TYR A 167 12.54 -18.70 3.87
C TYR A 167 11.71 -18.88 5.14
N MET A 168 10.66 -18.07 5.33
CA MET A 168 9.78 -18.16 6.49
C MET A 168 8.98 -19.47 6.51
N LEU A 169 8.48 -19.92 5.36
CA LEU A 169 7.82 -21.22 5.21
C LEU A 169 8.74 -22.38 5.63
N ARG A 170 9.95 -22.43 5.07
CA ARG A 170 10.93 -23.48 5.43
C ARG A 170 11.34 -23.43 6.89
N LYS A 171 11.34 -22.25 7.51
CA LYS A 171 11.62 -22.10 8.93
C LYS A 171 10.49 -22.68 9.77
N ALA A 172 9.24 -22.38 9.41
CA ALA A 172 8.07 -22.93 10.10
C ALA A 172 8.04 -24.47 10.01
N GLU A 173 8.28 -25.03 8.81
CA GLU A 173 8.35 -26.49 8.61
C GLU A 173 9.39 -27.18 9.50
N LYS A 174 10.53 -26.52 9.77
CA LYS A 174 11.59 -27.04 10.66
C LYS A 174 11.26 -26.92 12.14
N GLU A 175 10.38 -26.00 12.52
CA GLU A 175 9.92 -25.86 13.90
C GLU A 175 8.82 -26.89 14.23
N GLU A 176 8.13 -27.41 13.21
CA GLU A 176 7.12 -28.46 13.32
C GLU A 176 7.70 -29.89 13.26
N SER A 177 8.95 -30.07 12.78
CA SER A 177 9.65 -31.36 12.66
C SER A 177 10.57 -31.64 13.85
#